data_AF-Q9GK40-F1
#
_entry.id   AF-Q9GK40-F1
#
_cell.length_a   1.000
_cell.length_b   1.000
_cell.length_c   1.000
_cell.angle_alpha   90.00
_cell.angle_beta   90.00
_cell.angle_gamma   90.00
#
_symmetry.space_group_name_H-M   'P 1'
#
loop_
_entity.id
_entity.type
_entity.pdbx_description
1 polymer ?
#
loop_
_entity_poly.entity_id
_entity_poly.type
_entity_poly.pdbx_seq_one_letter_code
_entity_poly.pdbx_strand_id
1 'polypeptide(L)'
;QKGLDYACQQGVAVLQKELEKIRIPDVSGKFKLRPFGKGHYNFHSLVVRSFQLPNPQIRLQPNVGLRVSISNANVRIGGRWKARKGFIKVRGKFDLSVEGVSISADLKLGSVPASGRATVTCSSCSSNINRARLRVSGILGWLLKLFHKRIESSLRNTMNSKICQVLTSSVSSKLQPY
;
A
#
# COMPACT_ATOMS: atom_id res chain seq x y z
N GLN A 1 -18.40 21.98 5.24
CA GLN A 1 -18.00 20.60 5.61
C GLN A 1 -18.67 19.54 4.75
N LYS A 2 -20.01 19.39 4.73
CA LYS A 2 -20.71 18.34 3.95
C LYS A 2 -20.26 18.19 2.49
N GLY A 3 -20.03 19.30 1.78
CA GLY A 3 -19.52 19.26 0.40
C GLY A 3 -18.10 18.69 0.28
N LEU A 4 -17.21 18.99 1.24
CA LEU A 4 -15.89 18.38 1.31
C LEU A 4 -16.00 16.89 1.59
N ASP A 5 -16.89 16.49 2.50
CA ASP A 5 -17.12 15.07 2.81
C ASP A 5 -17.56 14.29 1.56
N TYR A 6 -18.47 14.87 0.76
CA TYR A 6 -18.87 14.30 -0.52
C TYR A 6 -17.70 14.21 -1.52
N ALA A 7 -16.94 15.29 -1.69
CA ALA A 7 -15.76 15.30 -2.57
C ALA A 7 -14.71 14.27 -2.14
N CYS A 8 -14.53 14.08 -0.83
CA CYS A 8 -13.63 13.09 -0.27
C CYS A 8 -14.08 11.67 -0.61
N GLN A 9 -15.37 11.36 -0.47
CA GLN A 9 -15.91 10.05 -0.84
C GLN A 9 -15.70 9.74 -2.33
N GLN A 10 -15.97 10.70 -3.21
CA GLN A 10 -15.76 10.53 -4.65
C GLN A 10 -14.26 10.37 -5.00
N GLY A 11 -13.40 11.21 -4.41
CA GLY A 11 -11.96 11.15 -4.62
C GLY A 11 -11.34 9.84 -4.11
N VAL A 12 -11.82 9.32 -2.99
CA VAL A 12 -11.37 8.03 -2.43
C VAL A 12 -11.77 6.86 -3.31
N ALA A 13 -12.94 6.89 -3.95
CA ALA A 13 -13.33 5.85 -4.91
C ALA A 13 -12.41 5.82 -6.14
N VAL A 14 -11.94 6.99 -6.61
CA VAL A 14 -10.93 7.08 -7.68
C VAL A 14 -9.57 6.58 -7.19
N LEU A 15 -9.14 7.04 -6.01
CA LEU A 15 -7.87 6.62 -5.41
C LEU A 15 -7.82 5.11 -5.20
N GLN A 16 -8.92 4.50 -4.75
CA GLN A 16 -9.02 3.05 -4.55
C GLN A 16 -8.68 2.30 -5.84
N LYS A 17 -9.26 2.71 -6.97
CA LYS A 17 -9.01 2.08 -8.28
C LYS A 17 -7.55 2.22 -8.73
N GLU A 18 -6.88 3.33 -8.38
CA GLU A 18 -5.46 3.51 -8.68
C GLU A 18 -4.56 2.69 -7.76
N LEU A 19 -4.91 2.58 -6.48
CA LEU A 19 -4.17 1.75 -5.52
C LEU A 19 -4.27 0.25 -5.83
N GLU A 20 -5.40 -0.21 -6.37
CA GLU A 20 -5.56 -1.60 -6.82
C GLU A 20 -4.65 -1.95 -8.01
N LYS A 21 -4.17 -0.95 -8.76
CA LYS A 21 -3.22 -1.13 -9.88
C LYS A 21 -1.75 -1.13 -9.44
N ILE A 22 -1.47 -0.96 -8.15
CA ILE A 22 -0.09 -0.95 -7.64
C ILE A 22 0.62 -2.25 -8.02
N ARG A 23 1.78 -2.10 -8.66
CA ARG A 23 2.72 -3.19 -8.89
C ARG A 23 3.66 -3.30 -7.71
N ILE A 24 3.60 -4.44 -7.03
CA ILE A 24 4.48 -4.76 -5.91
C ILE A 24 5.66 -5.57 -6.49
N PRO A 25 6.91 -5.16 -6.24
CA PRO A 25 8.08 -5.86 -6.77
C PRO A 25 8.20 -7.27 -6.17
N ASP A 26 8.77 -8.18 -6.96
CA ASP A 26 9.13 -9.50 -6.49
C ASP A 26 10.17 -9.42 -5.37
N VAL A 27 10.05 -10.28 -4.36
CA VAL A 27 10.96 -10.33 -3.22
C VAL A 27 11.69 -11.65 -3.20
N SER A 28 13.01 -11.61 -3.33
CA SER A 28 13.85 -12.80 -3.31
C SER A 28 15.05 -12.64 -2.38
N GLY A 29 15.60 -13.76 -1.92
CA GLY A 29 16.75 -13.73 -1.04
C GLY A 29 17.20 -15.10 -0.56
N LYS A 30 18.20 -15.09 0.31
CA LYS A 30 18.70 -16.27 1.00
C LYS A 30 18.04 -16.37 2.38
N PHE A 31 17.75 -17.58 2.83
CA PHE A 31 17.33 -17.84 4.21
C PHE A 31 18.28 -18.83 4.88
N LYS A 32 18.41 -18.71 6.20
CA LYS A 32 19.07 -19.67 7.08
C LYS A 32 18.17 -19.86 8.31
N LEU A 33 17.44 -20.98 8.35
CA LEU A 33 16.47 -21.27 9.41
C LEU A 33 16.76 -22.65 10.00
N ARG A 34 16.90 -22.78 11.32
CA ARG A 34 16.97 -24.10 11.96
C ARG A 34 15.55 -24.68 12.12
N PRO A 35 15.32 -25.98 11.84
CA PRO A 35 16.26 -27.00 11.36
C PRO A 35 16.43 -27.04 9.82
N PHE A 36 15.67 -26.23 9.07
CA PHE A 36 15.61 -26.28 7.60
C PHE A 36 16.91 -25.91 6.85
N GLY A 37 17.95 -25.38 7.51
CA GLY A 37 19.24 -25.05 6.92
C GLY A 37 19.23 -23.77 6.06
N LYS A 38 20.18 -23.68 5.11
CA LYS A 38 20.32 -22.57 4.17
C LYS A 38 19.55 -22.86 2.88
N GLY A 39 18.95 -21.84 2.26
CA GLY A 39 18.27 -21.96 0.98
C GLY A 39 17.98 -20.60 0.37
N HIS A 40 17.29 -20.63 -0.77
CA HIS A 40 16.82 -19.44 -1.48
C HIS A 40 15.30 -19.42 -1.51
N TYR A 41 14.73 -18.23 -1.43
CA TYR A 41 13.30 -18.00 -1.57
C TYR A 41 13.03 -16.93 -2.62
N ASN A 42 11.85 -16.97 -3.22
CA ASN A 42 11.35 -15.93 -4.12
C ASN A 42 9.81 -15.89 -3.99
N PHE A 43 9.29 -14.74 -3.59
CA PHE A 43 7.88 -14.35 -3.67
C PHE A 43 7.71 -13.50 -4.92
N HIS A 44 6.87 -13.94 -5.84
CA HIS A 44 6.73 -13.33 -7.14
C HIS A 44 5.28 -13.24 -7.60
N SER A 45 5.06 -12.45 -8.65
CA SER A 45 3.73 -12.26 -9.26
C SER A 45 2.71 -11.76 -8.24
N LEU A 46 3.13 -10.78 -7.43
CA LEU A 46 2.29 -10.16 -6.42
C LEU A 46 1.27 -9.25 -7.10
N VAL A 47 -0.01 -9.45 -6.75
CA VAL A 47 -1.14 -8.70 -7.30
C VAL A 47 -2.05 -8.25 -6.15
N VAL A 48 -2.35 -6.96 -6.10
CA VAL A 48 -3.38 -6.42 -5.21
C VAL A 48 -4.74 -6.95 -5.66
N ARG A 49 -5.42 -7.68 -4.79
CA ARG A 49 -6.74 -8.27 -5.04
C ARG A 49 -7.88 -7.35 -4.60
N SER A 50 -7.65 -6.59 -3.54
CA SER A 50 -8.61 -5.60 -3.03
C SER A 50 -7.88 -4.58 -2.18
N PHE A 51 -8.26 -3.31 -2.30
CA PHE A 51 -7.78 -2.25 -1.42
C PHE A 51 -9.00 -1.56 -0.78
N GLN A 52 -9.26 -1.81 0.49
CA GLN A 52 -10.40 -1.23 1.20
C GLN A 52 -9.95 0.04 1.93
N LEU A 53 -10.61 1.16 1.65
CA LEU A 53 -10.36 2.47 2.27
C LEU A 53 -11.58 2.92 3.08
N PRO A 54 -11.84 2.30 4.24
CA PRO A 54 -12.99 2.66 5.05
C PRO A 54 -12.79 4.04 5.70
N ASN A 55 -13.90 4.72 5.98
CA ASN A 55 -13.95 5.95 6.77
C ASN A 55 -12.99 7.06 6.28
N PRO A 56 -13.07 7.47 5.00
CA PRO A 56 -12.31 8.63 4.55
C PRO A 56 -12.81 9.90 5.23
N GLN A 57 -11.87 10.76 5.63
CA GLN A 57 -12.16 12.04 6.26
C GLN A 57 -11.34 13.13 5.59
N ILE A 58 -11.97 14.30 5.43
CA ILE A 58 -11.29 15.51 4.98
C ILE A 58 -11.58 16.64 5.96
N ARG A 59 -10.54 17.38 6.34
CA ARG A 59 -10.65 18.50 7.28
C ARG A 59 -9.95 19.72 6.72
N LEU A 60 -10.46 20.89 7.06
CA LEU A 60 -9.74 22.13 6.85
C LEU A 60 -8.57 22.19 7.83
N GLN A 61 -7.38 22.48 7.31
CA GLN A 61 -6.16 22.63 8.07
C GLN A 61 -5.78 24.13 7.99
N PRO A 62 -5.99 24.92 9.06
CA PRO A 62 -5.68 26.35 9.06
C PRO A 62 -4.25 26.61 8.58
N ASN A 63 -4.08 27.62 7.73
CA ASN A 63 -2.78 28.04 7.16
C ASN A 63 -2.07 27.00 6.25
N VAL A 64 -2.71 25.86 5.95
CA VAL A 64 -2.16 24.82 5.06
C VAL A 64 -3.08 24.56 3.87
N GLY A 65 -4.38 24.33 4.13
CA GLY A 65 -5.36 23.95 3.13
C GLY A 65 -6.30 22.87 3.63
N LEU A 66 -6.18 21.66 3.07
CA LEU A 66 -7.00 20.50 3.42
C LEU A 66 -6.13 19.35 3.89
N ARG A 67 -6.62 18.57 4.86
CA ARG A 67 -6.02 17.31 5.27
C ARG A 67 -6.97 16.18 4.97
N VAL A 68 -6.51 15.21 4.18
CA VAL A 68 -7.21 13.96 3.93
C VAL A 68 -6.62 12.88 4.83
N SER A 69 -7.48 12.08 5.45
CA SER A 69 -7.07 10.96 6.29
C SER A 69 -7.96 9.75 6.07
N ILE A 70 -7.35 8.58 6.02
CA ILE A 70 -8.02 7.28 5.88
C ILE A 70 -7.45 6.39 6.98
N SER A 71 -8.33 5.72 7.71
CA SER A 71 -7.95 4.90 8.85
C SER A 71 -8.45 3.48 8.68
N ASN A 72 -7.72 2.52 9.27
CA ASN A 72 -8.09 1.11 9.27
C ASN A 72 -8.32 0.51 7.87
N ALA A 73 -7.58 0.98 6.87
CA ALA A 73 -7.59 0.39 5.54
C ALA A 73 -6.99 -1.02 5.55
N ASN A 74 -7.47 -1.85 4.62
CA ASN A 74 -7.08 -3.26 4.51
C ASN A 74 -6.76 -3.60 3.06
N VAL A 75 -5.64 -4.28 2.83
CA VAL A 75 -5.20 -4.68 1.49
C VAL A 75 -5.04 -6.18 1.45
N ARG A 76 -5.66 -6.82 0.45
CA ARG A 76 -5.42 -8.23 0.15
C ARG A 76 -4.52 -8.33 -1.07
N ILE A 77 -3.45 -9.09 -0.97
CA ILE A 77 -2.48 -9.32 -2.03
C ILE A 77 -2.36 -10.82 -2.24
N GLY A 78 -2.46 -11.27 -3.47
CA GLY A 78 -2.21 -12.67 -3.84
C GLY A 78 -0.91 -12.80 -4.61
N GLY A 79 -0.26 -13.95 -4.51
CA GLY A 79 0.96 -14.21 -5.28
C GLY A 79 1.39 -15.66 -5.27
N ARG A 80 2.62 -15.89 -5.75
CA ARG A 80 3.26 -17.20 -5.76
C ARG A 80 4.59 -17.13 -5.05
N TRP A 81 4.98 -18.23 -4.41
CA TRP A 81 6.29 -18.35 -3.79
C TRP A 81 6.98 -19.63 -4.26
N LYS A 82 8.30 -19.58 -4.29
CA LYS A 82 9.17 -20.73 -4.53
C LYS A 82 10.34 -20.70 -3.56
N ALA A 83 10.76 -21.86 -3.09
CA ALA A 83 11.97 -22.00 -2.30
C ALA A 83 12.79 -23.21 -2.74
N ARG A 84 14.11 -23.07 -2.66
CA ARG A 84 15.08 -24.09 -3.08
C ARG A 84 16.13 -24.31 -2.00
N LYS A 85 16.42 -25.58 -1.72
CA LYS A 85 17.54 -26.03 -0.89
C LYS A 85 18.19 -27.25 -1.57
N GLY A 86 19.43 -27.09 -2.05
CA GLY A 86 20.09 -28.13 -2.84
C GLY A 86 19.24 -28.53 -4.06
N PHE A 87 18.89 -29.82 -4.12
CA PHE A 87 18.01 -30.39 -5.16
C PHE A 87 16.52 -30.24 -4.87
N ILE A 88 16.13 -30.00 -3.61
CA ILE A 88 14.72 -29.85 -3.21
C ILE A 88 14.20 -28.47 -3.64
N LYS A 89 13.10 -28.48 -4.38
CA LYS A 89 12.36 -27.28 -4.82
C LYS A 89 10.91 -27.40 -4.39
N VAL A 90 10.42 -26.40 -3.67
CA VAL A 90 9.01 -26.29 -3.27
C VAL A 90 8.43 -25.00 -3.81
N ARG A 91 7.13 -25.00 -4.11
CA ARG A 91 6.41 -23.84 -4.64
C ARG A 91 4.96 -23.86 -4.18
N GLY A 92 4.33 -22.71 -4.16
CA GLY A 92 2.92 -22.60 -3.81
C GLY A 92 2.34 -21.21 -4.10
N LYS A 93 1.05 -21.07 -3.81
CA LYS A 93 0.37 -19.78 -3.75
C LYS A 93 0.45 -19.22 -2.32
N PHE A 94 0.32 -17.91 -2.20
CA PHE A 94 0.13 -17.27 -0.91
C PHE A 94 -0.89 -16.14 -1.04
N ASP A 95 -1.52 -15.85 0.08
CA ASP A 95 -2.36 -14.68 0.29
C ASP A 95 -1.77 -13.86 1.43
N LEU A 96 -1.70 -12.56 1.25
CA LEU A 96 -1.17 -11.61 2.20
C LEU A 96 -2.26 -10.61 2.55
N SER A 97 -2.49 -10.41 3.85
CA SER A 97 -3.40 -9.39 4.37
C SER A 97 -2.59 -8.29 5.04
N VAL A 98 -2.65 -7.07 4.52
CA VAL A 98 -2.04 -5.88 5.10
C VAL A 98 -3.13 -5.11 5.82
N GLU A 99 -3.07 -5.10 7.15
CA GLU A 99 -4.16 -4.64 8.00
C GLU A 99 -3.78 -3.40 8.80
N GLY A 100 -4.78 -2.56 9.08
CA GLY A 100 -4.60 -1.36 9.89
C GLY A 100 -3.72 -0.33 9.18
N VAL A 101 -3.99 -0.11 7.90
CA VAL A 101 -3.31 0.93 7.12
C VAL A 101 -3.93 2.28 7.46
N SER A 102 -3.09 3.25 7.84
CA SER A 102 -3.47 4.65 8.05
C SER A 102 -2.74 5.52 7.05
N ILE A 103 -3.48 6.33 6.30
CA ILE A 103 -2.96 7.22 5.27
C ILE A 103 -3.36 8.64 5.65
N SER A 104 -2.42 9.58 5.58
CA SER A 104 -2.71 11.01 5.71
C SER A 104 -1.96 11.81 4.67
N ALA A 105 -2.62 12.80 4.09
CA ALA A 105 -2.04 13.69 3.11
C ALA A 105 -2.53 15.13 3.32
N ASP A 106 -1.61 16.08 3.24
CA ASP A 106 -1.93 17.50 3.24
C ASP A 106 -2.01 18.00 1.80
N LEU A 107 -3.13 18.61 1.47
CA LEU A 107 -3.42 19.21 0.17
C LEU A 107 -3.40 20.73 0.31
N LYS A 108 -2.54 21.38 -0.48
CA LYS A 108 -2.47 22.83 -0.57
C LYS A 108 -3.37 23.32 -1.70
N LEU A 109 -4.24 24.26 -1.36
CA LEU A 109 -5.08 24.96 -2.32
C LEU A 109 -4.38 26.25 -2.74
N GLY A 110 -4.42 26.55 -4.04
CA GLY A 110 -3.86 27.77 -4.60
C GLY A 110 -4.64 28.24 -5.82
N SER A 111 -4.10 29.25 -6.48
CA SER A 111 -4.61 29.73 -7.76
C SER A 111 -3.43 30.13 -8.66
N VAL A 112 -3.57 29.91 -9.96
CA VAL A 112 -2.59 30.40 -10.94
C VAL A 112 -2.83 31.90 -11.14
N PRO A 113 -1.86 32.79 -10.84
CA PRO A 113 -2.07 34.24 -10.83
C PRO A 113 -2.60 34.80 -12.16
N ALA A 114 -2.15 34.24 -13.29
CA ALA A 114 -2.51 34.73 -14.62
C ALA A 114 -3.88 34.26 -15.13
N SER A 115 -4.41 33.13 -14.64
CA SER A 115 -5.66 32.55 -15.16
C SER A 115 -6.77 32.44 -14.12
N GLY A 116 -6.49 32.71 -12.85
CA GLY A 116 -7.44 32.52 -11.74
C GLY A 116 -7.83 31.06 -11.49
N ARG A 117 -7.26 30.09 -12.23
CA ARG A 117 -7.58 28.67 -12.11
C ARG A 117 -7.12 28.14 -10.76
N ALA A 118 -8.04 27.49 -10.05
CA ALA A 118 -7.74 26.81 -8.80
C ALA A 118 -6.68 25.73 -9.02
N THR A 119 -5.76 25.58 -8.06
CA THR A 119 -4.74 24.53 -8.06
C THR A 119 -4.82 23.74 -6.77
N VAL A 120 -4.56 22.43 -6.89
CA VAL A 120 -4.47 21.53 -5.74
C VAL A 120 -3.20 20.72 -5.87
N THR A 121 -2.35 20.79 -4.85
CA THR A 121 -1.10 20.01 -4.79
C THR A 121 -1.02 19.22 -3.49
N CYS A 122 -0.40 18.05 -3.53
CA CYS A 122 -0.13 17.26 -2.33
C CYS A 122 1.21 17.70 -1.74
N SER A 123 1.19 18.44 -0.63
CA SER A 123 2.41 18.94 0.01
C SER A 123 3.10 17.89 0.87
N SER A 124 2.33 16.97 1.45
CA SER A 124 2.85 15.88 2.28
C SER A 124 1.98 14.64 2.11
N CYS A 125 2.60 13.47 2.25
CA CYS A 125 1.89 12.21 2.42
C CYS A 125 2.64 11.31 3.39
N SER A 126 1.90 10.67 4.29
CA SER A 126 2.40 9.61 5.15
C SER A 126 1.44 8.43 5.11
N SER A 127 2.03 7.24 5.15
CA SER A 127 1.32 5.97 5.25
C SER A 127 1.99 5.14 6.33
N ASN A 128 1.18 4.52 7.18
CA ASN A 128 1.64 3.57 8.18
C ASN A 128 0.80 2.30 8.08
N ILE A 129 1.44 1.16 8.31
CA ILE A 129 0.82 -0.16 8.25
C ILE A 129 1.04 -0.80 9.61
N ASN A 130 -0.03 -1.23 10.29
CA ASN A 130 0.09 -1.91 11.57
C ASN A 130 0.78 -3.28 11.40
N ARG A 131 0.23 -4.16 10.54
CA ARG A 131 0.73 -5.53 10.37
C ARG A 131 0.52 -6.08 8.97
N ALA A 132 1.36 -7.04 8.58
CA ALA A 132 1.16 -7.82 7.36
C ALA A 132 1.13 -9.32 7.70
N ARG A 133 0.01 -9.99 7.44
CA ARG A 133 -0.18 -11.42 7.73
C ARG A 133 -0.08 -12.26 6.47
N LEU A 134 0.90 -13.16 6.43
CA LEU A 134 1.03 -14.16 5.38
C LEU A 134 0.13 -15.36 5.68
N ARG A 135 -0.65 -15.78 4.68
CA ARG A 135 -1.41 -17.03 4.64
C ARG A 135 -0.90 -17.88 3.48
N VAL A 136 -0.61 -19.14 3.75
CA VAL A 136 -0.13 -20.11 2.76
C VAL A 136 -0.90 -21.40 2.96
N SER A 137 -1.27 -22.05 1.86
CA SER A 137 -1.92 -23.36 1.92
C SER A 137 -0.90 -24.42 2.36
N GLY A 138 -1.27 -25.23 3.37
CA GLY A 138 -0.42 -26.27 3.95
C GLY A 138 0.37 -25.85 5.19
N ILE A 139 1.05 -26.80 5.83
CA ILE A 139 1.76 -26.60 7.10
C ILE A 139 3.21 -26.13 6.84
N LEU A 140 3.36 -24.87 6.45
CA LEU A 140 4.68 -24.27 6.15
C LEU A 140 5.09 -23.24 7.23
N GLY A 141 5.11 -23.67 8.49
CA GLY A 141 5.47 -22.79 9.62
C GLY A 141 6.84 -22.12 9.49
N TRP A 142 7.79 -22.76 8.80
CA TRP A 142 9.10 -22.16 8.50
C TRP A 142 9.00 -20.96 7.54
N LEU A 143 8.04 -20.96 6.61
CA LEU A 143 7.83 -19.91 5.63
C LEU A 143 7.20 -18.68 6.28
N LEU A 144 6.28 -18.89 7.24
CA LEU A 144 5.75 -17.81 8.08
C LEU A 144 6.87 -17.13 8.88
N LYS A 145 7.76 -17.92 9.50
CA LYS A 145 8.94 -17.39 10.22
C LYS A 145 9.90 -16.65 9.29
N LEU A 146 10.10 -17.14 8.06
CA LEU A 146 10.92 -16.47 7.04
C LEU A 146 10.33 -15.11 6.69
N PHE A 147 9.04 -15.08 6.37
CA PHE A 147 8.34 -13.87 5.98
C PHE A 147 8.44 -12.79 7.06
N HIS A 148 8.10 -13.13 8.30
CA HIS A 148 8.16 -12.22 9.43
C HIS A 148 9.58 -11.65 9.64
N LYS A 149 10.61 -12.49 9.59
CA LYS A 149 12.00 -12.07 9.87
C LYS A 149 12.69 -11.32 8.74
N ARG A 150 12.28 -11.52 7.48
CA ARG A 150 13.06 -11.04 6.31
C ARG A 150 12.29 -10.17 5.35
N ILE A 151 10.97 -10.31 5.27
CA ILE A 151 10.16 -9.73 4.21
C ILE A 151 9.21 -8.66 4.77
N GLU A 152 8.58 -8.90 5.92
CA GLU A 152 7.49 -8.06 6.43
C GLU A 152 7.85 -6.57 6.52
N SER A 153 8.99 -6.22 7.14
CA SER A 153 9.39 -4.82 7.29
C SER A 153 9.67 -4.15 5.93
N SER A 154 10.42 -4.82 5.05
CA SER A 154 10.72 -4.30 3.71
C SER A 154 9.42 -4.11 2.90
N LEU A 155 8.52 -5.07 2.96
CA LEU A 155 7.24 -5.01 2.28
C LEU A 155 6.35 -3.87 2.79
N ARG A 156 6.29 -3.67 4.12
CA ARG A 156 5.57 -2.54 4.71
C ARG A 156 6.13 -1.21 4.21
N ASN A 157 7.45 -1.06 4.18
CA ASN A 157 8.10 0.16 3.70
C ASN A 157 7.81 0.42 2.21
N THR A 158 7.93 -0.62 1.37
CA THR A 158 7.61 -0.51 -0.06
C THR A 158 6.14 -0.16 -0.28
N MET A 159 5.22 -0.78 0.46
CA MET A 159 3.78 -0.49 0.38
C MET A 159 3.47 0.95 0.82
N ASN A 160 4.01 1.41 1.95
CA ASN A 160 3.83 2.79 2.42
C ASN A 160 4.30 3.81 1.36
N SER A 161 5.47 3.58 0.78
CA SER A 161 6.01 4.43 -0.28
C SER A 161 5.12 4.43 -1.53
N LYS A 162 4.67 3.25 -1.99
CA LYS A 162 3.81 3.13 -3.17
C LYS A 162 2.43 3.76 -2.98
N ILE A 163 1.84 3.62 -1.79
CA ILE A 163 0.56 4.27 -1.46
C ILE A 163 0.69 5.78 -1.59
N CYS A 164 1.72 6.38 -0.99
CA CYS A 164 1.92 7.82 -1.08
C CYS A 164 2.27 8.28 -2.50
N GLN A 165 3.06 7.50 -3.25
CA GLN A 165 3.35 7.80 -4.64
C GLN A 165 2.04 7.88 -5.46
N VAL A 166 1.17 6.88 -5.36
CA VAL A 166 -0.11 6.85 -6.09
C VAL A 166 -1.04 7.97 -5.64
N LEU A 167 -1.12 8.26 -4.34
CA LEU A 167 -1.95 9.35 -3.81
C LEU A 167 -1.50 10.69 -4.39
N THR A 168 -0.21 11.02 -4.27
CA THR A 168 0.35 12.27 -4.81
C THR A 168 0.13 12.38 -6.32
N SER A 169 0.37 11.30 -7.07
CA SER A 169 0.12 11.28 -8.51
C SER A 169 -1.36 11.44 -8.86
N SER A 170 -2.27 10.88 -8.07
CA SER A 170 -3.72 11.01 -8.29
C SER A 170 -4.20 12.44 -8.07
N VAL A 171 -3.66 13.14 -7.06
CA VAL A 171 -3.98 14.56 -6.84
C VAL A 171 -3.60 15.39 -8.06
N SER A 172 -2.37 15.27 -8.55
CA SER A 172 -1.91 16.07 -9.69
C SER A 172 -2.55 15.68 -11.03
N SER A 173 -2.83 14.39 -11.26
CA SER A 173 -3.29 13.92 -12.58
C SER A 173 -4.82 13.76 -12.70
N LYS A 174 -5.53 13.65 -11.59
CA LYS A 174 -6.99 13.42 -11.57
C LYS A 174 -7.77 14.49 -10.84
N LEU A 175 -7.20 15.15 -9.82
CA LEU A 175 -7.94 16.13 -9.04
C LEU A 175 -7.70 17.56 -9.51
N GLN A 176 -6.48 17.92 -9.89
CA GLN A 176 -6.16 19.24 -10.46
C GLN A 176 -6.85 19.56 -11.81
N PRO A 177 -7.09 18.59 -12.72
CA PRO A 177 -7.73 18.91 -14.00
C PRO A 177 -9.26 19.10 -13.95
N TYR A 178 -9.93 18.70 -12.87
CA TYR A 178 -11.37 18.90 -12.66
C TYR A 178 -11.65 20.27 -12.03
#